data_AF-A0A843LAS1-F1
#
_entry.id   AF-A0A843LAS1-F1
#
_cell.length_a   1.000
_cell.length_b   1.000
_cell.length_c   1.000
_cell.angle_alpha   90.00
_cell.angle_beta   90.00
_cell.angle_gamma   90.00
#
_symmetry.space_group_name_H-M   'P 1'
#
loop_
_entity.id
_entity.type
_entity.pdbx_description
1 polymer ?
#
loop_
_entity_poly.entity_id
_entity_poly.type
_entity_poly.pdbx_seq_one_letter_code
_entity_poly.pdbx_strand_id
1 'polypeptide(L)'
;MATGILSKEAAIYAVPLVTLLIGLLVGYLGQRSGFCSIGAFRDYFLFRHTRLLSGYVALIVASFAGYLFFWFLTPEAMEHFFWALTSNPLTPVPGAPAGLVPAAYLIFAAIPGFLVGFICVLLGGCPFRQAVMASEGSYRGAFFVIGMCVGSILFGAFVSGWIVVLMRALGFGA
;
A
#
# COMPACT_ATOMS: atom_id res chain seq x y z
N MET A 1 16.55 14.42 -14.78
CA MET A 1 17.00 13.19 -14.10
C MET A 1 17.91 13.65 -12.97
N ALA A 2 17.37 13.76 -11.76
CA ALA A 2 18.15 14.27 -10.64
C ALA A 2 19.26 13.25 -10.32
N THR A 3 20.51 13.71 -10.26
CA THR A 3 21.62 12.90 -9.72
C THR A 3 21.48 12.96 -8.21
N GLY A 4 21.06 11.85 -7.59
CA GLY A 4 20.95 11.75 -6.15
C GLY A 4 22.28 12.01 -5.43
N ILE A 5 22.19 12.30 -4.13
CA ILE A 5 23.35 12.51 -3.26
C ILE A 5 24.18 11.21 -3.10
N LEU A 6 23.57 10.05 -3.32
CA LEU A 6 24.24 8.73 -3.30
C LEU A 6 24.61 8.22 -4.70
N SER A 7 25.80 7.63 -4.82
CA SER A 7 26.20 6.84 -5.99
C SER A 7 25.41 5.53 -6.08
N LYS A 8 25.23 5.00 -7.31
CA LYS A 8 24.49 3.75 -7.59
C LYS A 8 24.97 2.56 -6.75
N GLU A 9 26.27 2.45 -6.51
CA GLU A 9 26.87 1.36 -5.74
C GLU A 9 26.52 1.42 -4.25
N ALA A 10 26.47 2.63 -3.67
CA ALA A 10 26.04 2.82 -2.29
C ALA A 10 24.53 2.59 -2.13
N ALA A 11 23.73 2.92 -3.15
CA ALA A 11 22.27 2.76 -3.10
C ALA A 11 21.83 1.29 -3.01
N ILE A 12 22.54 0.36 -3.67
CA ILE A 12 22.20 -1.08 -3.65
C ILE A 12 22.26 -1.66 -2.23
N TYR A 13 23.23 -1.23 -1.42
CA TYR A 13 23.37 -1.71 -0.03
C TYR A 13 22.61 -0.86 0.97
N ALA A 14 22.52 0.46 0.75
CA ALA A 14 21.84 1.37 1.67
C ALA A 14 20.32 1.17 1.68
N VAL A 15 19.69 0.97 0.52
CA VAL A 15 18.22 0.90 0.41
C VAL A 15 17.63 -0.31 1.17
N PRO A 16 18.13 -1.55 1.03
CA PRO A 16 17.63 -2.69 1.79
C PRO A 16 17.80 -2.52 3.31
N LEU A 17 18.93 -1.96 3.75
CA LEU A 17 19.22 -1.78 5.17
C LEU A 17 18.32 -0.71 5.78
N VAL A 18 18.16 0.43 5.12
CA VAL A 18 17.28 1.50 5.59
C VAL A 18 15.82 1.05 5.61
N THR A 19 15.34 0.36 4.57
CA THR A 19 13.96 -0.14 4.52
C THR A 19 13.70 -1.20 5.60
N LEU A 20 14.67 -2.07 5.89
CA LEU A 20 14.57 -3.04 6.99
C LEU A 20 14.47 -2.35 8.36
N LEU A 21 15.33 -1.35 8.62
CA LEU A 21 15.32 -0.59 9.88
C LEU A 21 14.00 0.17 10.07
N ILE A 22 13.50 0.82 9.01
CA ILE A 22 12.22 1.52 9.04
C ILE A 22 11.08 0.53 9.25
N GLY A 23 11.09 -0.63 8.58
CA GLY A 23 10.09 -1.68 8.76
C GLY A 23 10.04 -2.20 10.20
N LEU A 24 11.20 -2.43 10.82
CA LEU A 24 11.30 -2.85 12.22
C LEU A 24 10.80 -1.76 13.18
N LEU A 25 11.15 -0.50 12.92
CA LEU A 25 10.66 0.64 13.69
C LEU A 25 9.12 0.77 13.59
N VAL A 26 8.57 0.71 12.39
CA VAL A 26 7.12 0.80 12.16
C VAL A 26 6.38 -0.38 12.79
N GLY A 27 6.94 -1.59 12.72
CA GLY A 27 6.41 -2.77 13.41
C GLY A 27 6.36 -2.59 14.93
N TYR A 28 7.45 -2.14 15.53
CA TYR A 28 7.53 -1.85 16.98
C TYR A 28 6.51 -0.78 17.41
N LEU A 29 6.43 0.33 16.65
CA LEU A 29 5.44 1.38 16.91
C LEU A 29 4.00 0.88 16.73
N GLY A 30 3.77 -0.02 15.76
CA GLY A 30 2.48 -0.67 15.51
C GLY A 30 2.02 -1.52 16.69
N GLN A 31 2.92 -2.31 17.29
CA GLN A 31 2.64 -3.12 18.48
C GLN A 31 2.28 -2.23 19.68
N ARG A 32 3.05 -1.15 19.92
CA ARG A 32 2.81 -0.27 21.07
C ARG A 32 1.56 0.58 20.94
N SER A 33 1.22 1.00 19.72
CA SER A 33 0.10 1.92 19.47
C SER A 33 -1.25 1.22 19.35
N GLY A 34 -1.28 -0.09 19.07
CA GLY A 34 -2.52 -0.82 18.80
C GLY A 34 -3.27 -0.29 17.58
N PHE A 35 -2.54 0.33 16.63
CA PHE A 35 -3.13 1.04 15.51
C PHE A 35 -3.98 0.13 14.61
N CYS A 36 -5.21 0.55 14.33
CA CYS A 36 -6.12 -0.09 13.39
C CYS A 36 -6.85 0.98 12.57
N SER A 37 -6.63 1.00 11.25
CA SER A 37 -7.22 2.00 10.36
C SER A 37 -8.75 1.97 10.37
N ILE A 38 -9.35 0.78 10.45
CA ILE A 38 -10.82 0.60 10.53
C ILE A 38 -11.34 1.09 11.89
N GLY A 39 -10.63 0.76 12.97
CA GLY A 39 -10.94 1.22 14.32
C GLY A 39 -10.86 2.74 14.45
N ALA A 40 -9.92 3.39 13.77
CA ALA A 40 -9.79 4.84 13.77
C ALA A 40 -11.06 5.56 13.29
N PHE A 41 -11.66 5.10 12.18
CA PHE A 41 -12.91 5.68 11.69
C PHE A 41 -14.09 5.31 12.58
N ARG A 42 -14.22 4.04 12.99
CA ARG A 42 -15.30 3.59 13.87
C ARG A 42 -15.33 4.39 15.19
N ASP A 43 -14.19 4.51 15.85
CA ASP A 43 -14.09 5.14 17.16
C ASP A 43 -14.26 6.67 17.07
N TYR A 44 -13.89 7.27 15.94
CA TYR A 44 -14.18 8.67 15.64
C TYR A 44 -15.68 8.91 15.48
N PHE A 45 -16.40 8.09 14.71
CA PHE A 45 -17.82 8.30 14.47
C PHE A 45 -18.69 7.94 15.68
N LEU A 46 -18.40 6.83 16.36
CA LEU A 46 -19.24 6.33 17.45
C LEU A 46 -18.92 6.96 18.80
N PHE A 47 -17.63 7.09 19.14
CA PHE A 47 -17.17 7.53 20.46
C PHE A 47 -16.52 8.92 20.45
N ARG A 48 -16.33 9.53 19.27
CA ARG A 48 -15.60 10.80 19.09
C ARG A 48 -14.18 10.78 19.68
N HIS A 49 -13.56 9.61 19.74
CA HIS A 49 -12.17 9.49 20.20
C HIS A 49 -11.20 9.66 19.02
N THR A 50 -10.39 10.73 19.08
CA THR A 50 -9.46 11.08 18.00
C THR A 50 -8.08 10.42 18.12
N ARG A 51 -7.83 9.68 19.20
CA ARG A 51 -6.50 9.09 19.50
C ARG A 51 -6.01 8.10 18.43
N LEU A 52 -6.91 7.30 17.85
CA LEU A 52 -6.56 6.40 16.74
C LEU A 52 -6.54 7.12 15.38
N LEU A 53 -7.37 8.15 15.23
CA LEU A 53 -7.45 8.98 14.01
C LEU A 53 -6.16 9.80 13.82
N SER A 54 -5.60 10.36 14.90
CA SER A 54 -4.31 11.07 14.83
C SER A 54 -3.17 10.14 14.40
N GLY A 55 -3.20 8.87 14.80
CA GLY A 55 -2.27 7.85 14.31
C GLY A 55 -2.41 7.59 12.81
N TYR A 56 -3.64 7.58 12.27
CA TYR A 56 -3.90 7.41 10.84
C TYR A 56 -3.37 8.60 10.03
N VAL A 57 -3.62 9.82 10.50
CA VAL A 57 -3.09 11.04 9.88
C VAL A 57 -1.55 11.07 9.94
N ALA A 58 -0.97 10.70 11.09
CA ALA A 58 0.48 10.61 11.24
C ALA A 58 1.10 9.62 10.24
N LEU A 59 0.46 8.48 9.99
CA LEU A 59 0.92 7.52 8.99
C LEU A 59 0.92 8.11 7.57
N ILE A 60 -0.13 8.84 7.19
CA ILE A 60 -0.21 9.50 5.87
C ILE A 60 0.91 10.55 5.73
N VAL A 61 1.04 11.43 6.72
CA VAL A 61 2.04 12.51 6.71
C VAL A 61 3.46 11.93 6.72
N ALA A 62 3.74 10.94 7.56
CA ALA A 62 5.05 10.30 7.63
C ALA A 62 5.39 9.54 6.35
N SER A 63 4.41 8.89 5.72
CA SER A 63 4.62 8.20 4.43
C SER A 63 4.94 9.19 3.33
N PHE A 64 4.21 10.31 3.26
CA PHE A 64 4.48 11.37 2.28
C PHE A 64 5.85 12.02 2.50
N ALA A 65 6.18 12.37 3.75
CA ALA A 65 7.47 12.97 4.10
C ALA A 65 8.63 11.99 3.86
N GLY A 66 8.47 10.72 4.23
CA GLY A 66 9.45 9.67 4.00
C GLY A 66 9.71 9.47 2.51
N TYR A 67 8.64 9.43 1.70
CA TYR A 67 8.80 9.32 0.26
C TYR A 67 9.51 10.56 -0.30
N LEU A 68 9.08 11.78 0.06
CA LEU A 68 9.73 13.02 -0.37
C LEU A 68 11.22 13.03 -0.02
N PHE A 69 11.58 12.54 1.17
CA PHE A 69 12.95 12.38 1.60
C PHE A 69 13.74 11.41 0.71
N PHE A 70 13.20 10.21 0.43
CA PHE A 70 13.84 9.23 -0.46
C PHE A 70 13.96 9.72 -1.90
N TRP A 71 13.00 10.49 -2.38
CA TRP A 71 13.06 11.12 -3.70
C TRP A 71 14.22 12.13 -3.79
N PHE A 72 14.46 12.89 -2.73
CA PHE A 72 15.59 13.83 -2.67
C PHE A 72 16.95 13.11 -2.54
N LEU A 73 16.99 11.96 -1.86
CA LEU A 73 18.22 11.21 -1.59
C LEU A 73 18.65 10.32 -2.77
N THR A 74 17.70 9.58 -3.36
CA THR A 74 17.91 8.61 -4.44
C THR A 74 16.77 8.67 -5.47
N PRO A 75 16.74 9.69 -6.33
CA PRO A 75 15.71 9.87 -7.37
C PRO A 75 15.67 8.72 -8.40
N GLU A 76 16.78 8.03 -8.62
CA GLU A 76 16.83 6.85 -9.51
C GLU A 76 16.13 5.61 -8.93
N ALA A 77 15.95 5.52 -7.61
CA ALA A 77 15.27 4.38 -6.98
C ALA A 77 13.73 4.50 -7.01
N MET A 78 13.20 5.69 -7.32
CA MET A 78 11.77 6.01 -7.26
C MET A 78 11.35 6.76 -8.55
N GLU A 79 11.44 6.08 -9.69
CA GLU A 79 11.16 6.66 -11.02
C GLU A 79 9.73 7.20 -11.19
N HIS A 80 8.80 6.77 -10.33
CA HIS A 80 7.37 7.05 -10.42
C HIS A 80 6.83 7.98 -9.33
N PHE A 81 7.69 8.69 -8.60
CA PHE A 81 7.22 9.52 -7.51
C PHE A 81 6.52 10.80 -7.95
N PHE A 82 5.40 11.02 -7.27
CA PHE A 82 4.29 11.91 -7.60
C PHE A 82 3.83 11.76 -9.05
N TRP A 83 3.33 10.55 -9.36
CA TRP A 83 2.64 10.22 -10.60
C TRP A 83 1.64 11.31 -11.02
N ALA A 84 0.95 11.97 -10.07
CA ALA A 84 0.00 13.05 -10.36
C ALA A 84 0.62 14.40 -10.81
N LEU A 85 1.95 14.57 -10.73
CA LEU A 85 2.68 15.77 -11.19
C LEU A 85 3.44 15.47 -12.50
N THR A 86 3.84 14.21 -12.72
CA THR A 86 4.50 13.75 -13.95
C THR A 86 3.54 13.26 -15.03
N SER A 87 2.33 12.81 -14.65
CA SER A 87 1.25 12.43 -15.57
C SER A 87 -0.09 12.99 -15.04
N ASN A 88 -1.10 13.12 -15.91
CA ASN A 88 -2.40 13.68 -15.49
C ASN A 88 -2.95 12.91 -14.28
N PRO A 89 -3.60 13.56 -13.29
CA PRO A 89 -4.19 12.89 -12.11
C PRO A 89 -5.22 11.80 -12.41
N LEU A 90 -5.65 11.70 -13.66
CA LEU A 90 -6.59 10.69 -14.18
C LEU A 90 -5.87 9.49 -14.84
N THR A 91 -4.54 9.52 -14.93
CA THR A 91 -3.75 8.38 -15.40
C THR A 91 -3.62 7.31 -14.31
N PRO A 92 -3.59 6.03 -14.66
CA PRO A 92 -3.47 4.96 -13.69
C PRO A 92 -2.11 4.99 -12.96
N VAL A 93 -2.11 4.56 -11.70
CA VAL A 93 -0.89 4.42 -10.90
C VAL A 93 0.07 3.44 -11.59
N PRO A 94 1.37 3.76 -11.73
CA PRO A 94 2.35 2.86 -12.32
C PRO A 94 2.39 1.52 -11.58
N GLY A 95 2.21 0.44 -12.34
CA GLY A 95 1.96 -0.91 -11.81
C GLY A 95 0.56 -1.46 -12.16
N ALA A 96 -0.33 -0.63 -12.71
CA ALA A 96 -1.61 -1.07 -13.25
C ALA A 96 -1.45 -1.77 -14.62
N PRO A 97 -2.32 -2.72 -14.99
CA PRO A 97 -2.26 -3.40 -16.28
C PRO A 97 -2.33 -2.43 -17.46
N ALA A 98 -1.43 -2.55 -18.44
CA ALA A 98 -1.32 -1.60 -19.56
C ALA A 98 -2.45 -1.74 -20.61
N GLY A 99 -2.90 -0.59 -21.16
CA GLY A 99 -3.78 -0.52 -22.34
C GLY A 99 -5.29 -0.46 -22.06
N LEU A 100 -5.71 0.10 -20.93
CA LEU A 100 -7.13 0.29 -20.58
C LEU A 100 -7.51 1.78 -20.54
N VAL A 101 -8.79 2.06 -20.75
CA VAL A 101 -9.38 3.40 -20.58
C VAL A 101 -9.33 3.80 -19.08
N PRO A 102 -9.10 5.08 -18.72
CA PRO A 102 -9.11 5.56 -17.32
C PRO A 102 -10.31 5.11 -16.48
N ALA A 103 -11.50 5.01 -17.09
CA ALA A 103 -12.73 4.55 -16.43
C ALA A 103 -12.63 3.09 -15.93
N ALA A 104 -11.92 2.23 -16.65
CA ALA A 104 -11.77 0.82 -16.27
C ALA A 104 -10.90 0.65 -15.01
N TYR A 105 -9.91 1.53 -14.81
CA TYR A 105 -9.10 1.52 -13.60
C TYR A 105 -9.87 1.99 -12.36
N LEU A 106 -10.84 2.91 -12.51
CA LEU A 106 -11.71 3.30 -11.41
C LEU A 106 -12.60 2.16 -10.96
N ILE A 107 -13.17 1.40 -11.90
CA ILE A 107 -13.95 0.20 -11.61
C ILE A 107 -13.08 -0.84 -10.91
N PHE A 108 -11.85 -1.04 -11.42
CA PHE A 108 -10.88 -1.95 -10.84
C PHE A 108 -10.34 -1.50 -9.47
N ALA A 109 -10.35 -0.22 -9.13
CA ALA A 109 -9.99 0.26 -7.80
C ALA A 109 -11.17 0.13 -6.82
N ALA A 110 -12.38 0.46 -7.28
CA ALA A 110 -13.57 0.51 -6.43
C ALA A 110 -14.06 -0.88 -6.02
N ILE A 111 -14.18 -1.84 -6.95
CA ILE A 111 -14.76 -3.16 -6.65
C ILE A 111 -13.85 -3.97 -5.70
N PRO A 112 -12.56 -4.21 -6.01
CA PRO A 112 -11.66 -4.92 -5.11
C PRO A 112 -11.40 -4.12 -3.82
N GLY A 113 -11.32 -2.79 -3.87
CA GLY A 113 -11.16 -1.96 -2.68
C GLY A 113 -12.32 -2.13 -1.70
N PHE A 114 -13.55 -2.18 -2.21
CA PHE A 114 -14.73 -2.48 -1.39
C PHE A 114 -14.68 -3.90 -0.82
N LEU A 115 -14.34 -4.91 -1.63
CA LEU A 115 -14.24 -6.30 -1.18
C LEU A 115 -13.16 -6.49 -0.10
N VAL A 116 -11.99 -5.86 -0.27
CA VAL A 116 -10.93 -5.85 0.74
C VAL A 116 -11.44 -5.19 2.03
N GLY A 117 -12.13 -4.06 1.94
CA GLY A 117 -12.76 -3.41 3.07
C GLY A 117 -13.75 -4.33 3.80
N PHE A 118 -14.62 -5.00 3.06
CA PHE A 118 -15.60 -5.94 3.59
C PHE A 118 -14.94 -7.13 4.32
N ILE A 119 -13.94 -7.75 3.69
CA ILE A 119 -13.16 -8.85 4.28
C ILE A 119 -12.44 -8.39 5.56
N CYS A 120 -11.87 -7.19 5.57
CA CYS A 120 -11.20 -6.64 6.75
C CYS A 120 -12.17 -6.38 7.92
N VAL A 121 -13.43 -6.01 7.64
CA VAL A 121 -14.47 -5.88 8.67
C VAL A 121 -14.80 -7.26 9.26
N LEU A 122 -14.96 -8.30 8.42
CA LEU A 122 -15.22 -9.66 8.88
C LEU A 122 -14.06 -10.25 9.72
N LEU A 123 -12.82 -9.92 9.35
CA LEU A 123 -11.61 -10.34 10.09
C LEU A 123 -11.40 -9.58 11.41
N GLY A 124 -12.08 -8.46 11.62
CA GLY A 124 -11.91 -7.62 12.81
C GLY A 124 -10.59 -6.82 12.82
N GLY A 125 -10.02 -6.51 11.66
CA GLY A 125 -8.78 -5.72 11.58
C GLY A 125 -8.38 -5.34 10.16
N CYS A 126 -7.56 -4.31 10.01
CA CYS A 126 -6.96 -3.95 8.72
C CYS A 126 -5.70 -4.79 8.42
N PRO A 127 -5.20 -4.82 7.17
CA PRO A 127 -4.04 -5.65 6.81
C PRO A 127 -2.81 -5.37 7.68
N PHE A 128 -2.60 -4.10 8.03
CA PHE A 128 -1.52 -3.70 8.94
C PHE A 128 -1.69 -4.28 10.36
N ARG A 129 -2.90 -4.22 10.93
CA ARG A 129 -3.16 -4.79 12.26
C ARG A 129 -2.97 -6.30 12.25
N GLN A 130 -3.36 -7.00 11.18
CA GLN A 130 -3.14 -8.44 11.07
C GLN A 130 -1.65 -8.81 11.02
N ALA A 131 -0.81 -8.00 10.35
CA ALA A 131 0.64 -8.18 10.34
C ALA A 131 1.26 -7.95 11.72
N VAL A 132 0.77 -6.95 12.46
CA VAL A 132 1.18 -6.71 13.86
C VAL A 132 0.74 -7.86 14.77
N MET A 133 -0.51 -8.33 14.64
CA MET A 133 -1.01 -9.46 15.43
C MET A 133 -0.28 -10.78 15.13
N ALA A 134 0.18 -10.97 13.89
CA ALA A 134 1.04 -12.10 13.54
C ALA A 134 2.35 -12.08 14.34
N SER A 135 2.93 -10.89 14.56
CA SER A 135 4.15 -10.71 15.36
C SER A 135 3.90 -10.69 16.88
N GLU A 136 2.68 -10.41 17.33
CA GLU A 136 2.23 -10.61 18.72
C GLU A 136 1.99 -12.12 19.05
N GLY A 137 2.10 -13.03 18.07
CA GLY A 137 1.93 -14.48 18.25
C GLY A 137 0.54 -15.03 17.94
N SER A 138 -0.33 -14.25 17.27
CA SER A 138 -1.65 -14.72 16.86
C SER A 138 -1.59 -15.61 15.63
N TYR A 139 -2.04 -16.86 15.75
CA TYR A 139 -2.15 -17.79 14.62
C TYR A 139 -3.08 -17.27 13.52
N ARG A 140 -4.16 -16.55 13.88
CA ARG A 140 -5.13 -15.98 12.92
C ARG A 140 -4.48 -14.91 12.04
N GLY A 141 -3.70 -14.03 12.67
CA GLY A 141 -2.93 -13.00 11.95
C GLY A 141 -1.88 -13.63 11.04
N ALA A 142 -1.18 -14.66 11.51
CA ALA A 142 -0.17 -15.36 10.72
C ALA A 142 -0.75 -16.01 9.45
N PHE A 143 -1.87 -16.74 9.56
CA PHE A 143 -2.54 -17.32 8.39
C PHE A 143 -3.03 -16.27 7.40
N PHE A 144 -3.50 -15.11 7.89
CA PHE A 144 -3.89 -14.00 7.02
C PHE A 144 -2.69 -13.44 6.23
N VAL A 145 -1.55 -13.20 6.89
CA VAL A 145 -0.35 -12.68 6.24
C VAL A 145 0.17 -13.66 5.18
N ILE A 146 0.22 -14.94 5.49
CA ILE A 146 0.61 -15.98 4.53
C ILE A 146 -0.36 -15.99 3.33
N GLY A 147 -1.67 -15.97 3.59
CA GLY A 147 -2.69 -15.91 2.55
C GLY A 147 -2.56 -14.68 1.65
N MET A 148 -2.24 -13.52 2.23
CA MET A 148 -1.99 -12.28 1.49
C MET A 148 -0.74 -12.38 0.61
N CYS A 149 0.36 -12.98 1.10
CA CYS A 149 1.58 -13.20 0.33
C CYS A 149 1.37 -14.19 -0.83
N VAL A 150 0.65 -15.30 -0.59
CA VAL A 150 0.31 -16.26 -1.64
C VAL A 150 -0.65 -15.62 -2.65
N GLY A 151 -1.64 -14.87 -2.16
CA GLY A 151 -2.62 -14.16 -2.97
C GLY A 151 -1.98 -13.11 -3.89
N SER A 152 -0.96 -12.38 -3.44
CA SER A 152 -0.28 -11.38 -4.28
C SER A 152 0.47 -12.02 -5.44
N ILE A 153 1.12 -13.16 -5.21
CA ILE A 153 1.83 -13.92 -6.27
C ILE A 153 0.83 -14.48 -7.28
N LEU A 154 -0.26 -15.10 -6.82
CA LEU A 154 -1.31 -15.62 -7.70
C LEU A 154 -2.00 -14.52 -8.51
N PHE A 155 -2.24 -13.36 -7.88
CA PHE A 155 -2.83 -12.21 -8.54
C PHE A 155 -1.92 -11.68 -9.66
N GLY A 156 -0.62 -11.52 -9.36
CA GLY A 156 0.38 -11.06 -10.32
C GLY A 156 0.57 -12.03 -11.49
N ALA A 157 0.67 -13.33 -11.22
CA ALA A 157 0.98 -14.35 -12.22
C ALA A 157 -0.20 -14.72 -13.13
N PHE A 158 -1.42 -14.75 -12.60
CA PHE A 158 -2.58 -15.26 -13.34
C PHE A 158 -3.68 -14.20 -13.48
N VAL A 159 -4.17 -13.67 -12.37
CA VAL A 159 -5.41 -12.86 -12.34
C VAL A 159 -5.25 -11.56 -13.14
N SER A 160 -4.08 -10.93 -13.07
CA SER A 160 -3.77 -9.71 -13.82
C SER A 160 -4.01 -9.91 -15.32
N GLY A 161 -3.53 -11.01 -15.91
CA GLY A 161 -3.69 -11.33 -17.33
C GLY A 161 -5.14 -11.59 -17.74
N TRP A 162 -5.87 -12.39 -16.96
CA TRP A 162 -7.29 -12.67 -17.21
C TRP A 162 -8.15 -11.41 -17.17
N ILE A 163 -7.86 -10.51 -16.23
CA ILE A 163 -8.58 -9.26 -16.06
C ILE A 163 -8.35 -8.31 -17.26
N VAL A 164 -7.12 -8.23 -17.79
CA VAL A 164 -6.86 -7.42 -19.01
C VAL A 164 -7.66 -7.96 -20.19
N VAL A 165 -7.68 -9.28 -20.38
CA VAL A 165 -8.44 -9.92 -21.47
C VAL A 165 -9.94 -9.66 -21.32
N LEU A 166 -10.47 -9.80 -20.11
CA LEU A 166 -11.88 -9.52 -19.82
C LEU A 166 -12.24 -8.05 -20.08
N MET A 167 -11.41 -7.12 -19.64
CA MET A 167 -11.69 -5.68 -19.82
C MET A 167 -11.57 -5.24 -21.28
N ARG A 168 -10.68 -5.87 -22.07
CA ARG A 168 -10.67 -5.70 -23.53
C ARG A 168 -11.92 -6.25 -24.19
N ALA A 169 -12.41 -7.41 -23.75
CA ALA A 169 -13.64 -8.01 -24.25
C ALA A 169 -14.90 -7.18 -23.91
N LEU A 170 -14.90 -6.46 -22.79
CA LEU A 170 -15.98 -5.56 -22.35
C LEU A 170 -15.95 -4.18 -23.05
N GLY A 171 -15.06 -3.95 -24.02
CA GLY A 171 -14.98 -2.71 -24.78
C GLY A 171 -14.22 -1.57 -24.10
N PHE A 172 -13.50 -1.85 -23.01
CA PHE A 172 -12.62 -0.90 -22.33
C PHE A 172 -11.15 -1.00 -22.77
N GLY A 173 -10.88 -1.70 -23.89
CA GLY A 173 -9.57 -1.70 -24.52
C GLY A 173 -9.30 -0.35 -25.19
N ALA A 174 -8.11 0.20 -24.95
CA ALA A 174 -7.59 1.29 -25.76
C ALA A 174 -7.19 0.79 -27.16
#